data_AF-A0A7C9CVB1-F1
#
_entry.id   AF-A0A7C9CVB1-F1
#
_cell.length_a   1.000
_cell.length_b   1.000
_cell.length_c   1.000
_cell.angle_alpha   90.00
_cell.angle_beta   90.00
_cell.angle_gamma   90.00
#
_symmetry.space_group_name_H-M   'P 1'
#
loop_
_entity.id
_entity.type
_entity.pdbx_description
1 polymer ?
#
loop_
_entity_poly.entity_id
_entity_poly.type
_entity_poly.pdbx_seq_one_letter_code
_entity_poly.pdbx_strand_id
1 'polypeptide(L)'
;MAATRVMAAASNTTTSLIFKRPPLCSIAKKSNSLCLTFNRTLSKRLFTCRAIYRPEEVRPLEEGQPETLDYRVFFVDSSGKKVSPWHDIPLHLGDGVFNFVVEIPKESSAKMEVATDEIYTPIKQDTKKGKLRYYPYNINWNYGLLPQTWEDPSFANPEVDGAFGDNDPVDVVEIGEKRRNIGEILKVKPLAALAMIDEGELDWKIIAISLDDPKASLVNDVEDVEKHFPGTLTAIRDWFRDYKIPDGKPANKFGLGNKAANRDYALKVITETNESWAKLVKRSVAAGELSLV
;
A
#
# COMPACT_ATOMS: atom_id res chain seq x y z
N MET A 1 -1.22 62.37 -22.54
CA MET A 1 -0.77 63.55 -21.77
C MET A 1 0.10 63.06 -20.63
N ALA A 2 1.03 63.88 -20.10
CA ALA A 2 1.96 63.47 -19.05
C ALA A 2 1.71 64.22 -17.73
N ALA A 3 1.99 63.58 -16.60
CA ALA A 3 1.94 64.19 -15.27
C ALA A 3 2.94 63.51 -14.30
N THR A 4 4.23 63.78 -14.48
CA THR A 4 5.30 63.32 -13.58
C THR A 4 5.45 64.26 -12.39
N ARG A 5 5.58 63.75 -11.15
CA ARG A 5 6.29 64.42 -10.05
C ARG A 5 7.06 63.42 -9.18
N VAL A 6 8.21 63.88 -8.68
CA VAL A 6 9.24 63.14 -7.91
C VAL A 6 9.83 64.12 -6.87
N MET A 7 10.67 63.61 -5.95
CA MET A 7 11.36 64.23 -4.79
C MET A 7 10.62 63.99 -3.45
N ALA A 8 11.18 63.34 -2.42
CA ALA A 8 12.48 63.49 -1.71
C ALA A 8 12.49 64.66 -0.70
N ALA A 9 13.16 64.62 0.45
CA ALA A 9 13.74 63.53 1.26
C ALA A 9 14.14 64.09 2.66
N ALA A 10 14.35 63.25 3.68
CA ALA A 10 15.11 63.60 4.90
C ALA A 10 15.52 62.36 5.74
N SER A 11 16.65 62.44 6.42
CA SER A 11 17.15 61.49 7.42
C SER A 11 17.02 62.05 8.84
N ASN A 12 17.22 61.23 9.89
CA ASN A 12 18.30 61.46 10.85
C ASN A 12 18.50 60.31 11.85
N THR A 13 19.69 60.29 12.45
CA THR A 13 20.25 59.22 13.30
C THR A 13 20.47 59.73 14.71
N THR A 14 20.27 58.88 15.74
CA THR A 14 20.96 59.07 17.03
C THR A 14 21.23 57.73 17.73
N THR A 15 22.30 57.68 18.52
CA THR A 15 22.86 56.47 19.14
C THR A 15 23.13 56.71 20.63
N SER A 16 22.96 55.72 21.49
CA SER A 16 23.62 55.69 22.81
C SER A 16 23.71 54.27 23.40
N LEU A 17 24.74 54.05 24.22
CA LEU A 17 25.06 52.82 24.98
C LEU A 17 25.49 53.23 26.42
N ILE A 18 25.97 52.25 27.21
CA ILE A 18 26.86 52.38 28.40
C ILE A 18 26.22 52.19 29.82
N PHE A 19 26.24 50.91 30.25
CA PHE A 19 26.86 50.36 31.49
C PHE A 19 26.49 50.77 32.95
N LYS A 20 26.43 49.69 33.78
CA LYS A 20 26.96 49.48 35.18
C LYS A 20 26.15 49.87 36.44
N ARG A 21 25.57 48.81 37.06
CA ARG A 21 25.70 48.31 38.47
C ARG A 21 26.61 49.08 39.48
N PRO A 22 26.44 48.87 40.82
CA PRO A 22 25.34 48.26 41.60
C PRO A 22 24.78 49.34 42.59
N PRO A 23 24.81 49.33 43.96
CA PRO A 23 24.98 48.32 45.04
C PRO A 23 23.59 47.95 45.69
N LEU A 24 23.38 47.41 46.92
CA LEU A 24 24.26 46.88 47.98
C LEU A 24 23.68 45.58 48.62
N CYS A 25 23.12 45.59 49.86
CA CYS A 25 22.72 44.38 50.61
C CYS A 25 21.77 44.66 51.81
N SER A 26 20.91 43.70 52.17
CA SER A 26 20.46 43.46 53.56
C SER A 26 20.19 41.95 53.77
N ILE A 27 20.21 41.46 55.02
CA ILE A 27 20.30 40.02 55.34
C ILE A 27 19.07 39.53 56.13
N ALA A 28 18.52 38.36 55.74
CA ALA A 28 17.56 37.61 56.56
C ALA A 28 17.85 36.09 56.51
N LYS A 29 17.71 35.40 57.65
CA LYS A 29 18.08 33.98 57.83
C LYS A 29 16.90 33.03 57.59
N LYS A 30 17.13 31.91 56.89
CA LYS A 30 16.39 30.62 56.96
C LYS A 30 17.41 29.53 56.59
N SER A 31 17.83 28.67 57.52
CA SER A 31 17.12 27.49 58.04
C SER A 31 17.07 26.35 57.02
N ASN A 32 17.83 25.28 57.28
CA ASN A 32 17.96 24.14 56.38
C ASN A 32 16.75 23.19 56.46
N SER A 33 16.28 22.75 55.29
CA SER A 33 15.50 21.52 55.15
C SER A 33 15.77 20.93 53.77
N LEU A 34 16.54 19.83 53.68
CA LEU A 34 16.71 19.11 52.42
C LEU A 34 15.39 18.40 52.07
N CYS A 35 14.71 18.87 51.03
CA CYS A 35 13.65 18.12 50.37
C CYS A 35 14.21 17.54 49.07
N LEU A 36 14.47 16.23 49.04
CA LEU A 36 14.93 15.53 47.84
C LEU A 36 13.74 15.30 46.90
N THR A 37 13.42 16.30 46.07
CA THR A 37 12.41 16.20 45.01
C THR A 37 12.87 15.23 43.92
N PHE A 38 12.52 13.96 44.08
CA PHE A 38 12.90 12.88 43.19
C PHE A 38 12.06 12.93 41.90
N ASN A 39 12.53 13.68 40.89
CA ASN A 39 11.88 13.80 39.58
C ASN A 39 11.92 12.48 38.80
N ARG A 40 11.07 11.52 39.17
CA ARG A 40 10.74 10.35 38.36
C ARG A 40 9.92 10.81 37.14
N THR A 41 10.61 11.14 36.05
CA THR A 41 10.02 11.15 34.72
C THR A 41 9.57 9.73 34.38
N LEU A 42 8.31 9.43 34.69
CA LEU A 42 7.73 8.11 34.49
C LEU A 42 7.49 7.87 32.99
N SER A 43 8.55 7.49 32.28
CA SER A 43 8.47 7.08 30.88
C SER A 43 7.55 5.88 30.77
N LYS A 44 6.31 6.13 30.37
CA LYS A 44 5.33 5.10 30.04
C LYS A 44 5.78 4.42 28.74
N ARG A 45 6.72 3.48 28.85
CA ARG A 45 6.91 2.45 27.82
C ARG A 45 5.59 1.70 27.69
N LEU A 46 4.81 2.08 26.70
CA LEU A 46 3.72 1.26 26.18
C LEU A 46 4.37 0.00 25.62
N PHE A 47 4.40 -1.05 26.44
CA PHE A 47 4.67 -2.41 25.97
C PHE A 47 3.45 -2.88 25.17
N THR A 48 3.33 -2.36 23.96
CA THR A 48 2.51 -3.00 22.93
C THR A 48 3.15 -4.35 22.65
N CYS A 49 2.58 -5.41 23.21
CA CYS A 49 2.81 -6.75 22.69
C CYS A 49 2.23 -6.83 21.27
N ARG A 50 2.98 -6.33 20.28
CA ARG A 50 2.93 -6.93 18.96
C ARG A 50 3.29 -8.39 19.18
N ALA A 51 2.30 -9.28 19.02
CA ALA A 51 2.60 -10.67 18.75
C ALA A 51 3.58 -10.68 17.56
N ILE A 52 4.62 -11.50 17.61
CA ILE A 52 5.61 -11.55 16.54
C ILE A 52 4.93 -12.24 15.36
N TYR A 53 4.33 -11.46 14.47
CA TYR A 53 3.74 -11.99 13.25
C TYR A 53 4.83 -12.70 12.46
N ARG A 54 4.61 -13.99 12.19
CA ARG A 54 5.40 -14.77 11.26
C ARG A 54 4.51 -15.10 10.08
N PRO A 55 4.85 -14.68 8.84
CA PRO A 55 4.10 -15.09 7.66
C PRO A 55 3.99 -16.61 7.56
N GLU A 56 5.06 -17.29 7.96
CA GLU A 56 5.25 -18.75 7.97
C GLU A 56 4.38 -19.49 9.02
N GLU A 57 3.62 -18.77 9.85
CA GLU A 57 2.59 -19.34 10.74
C GLU A 57 1.16 -19.24 10.16
N VAL A 58 0.96 -18.50 9.06
CA VAL A 58 -0.32 -18.47 8.32
C VAL A 58 -0.20 -19.36 7.09
N ARG A 59 -1.20 -20.20 6.84
CA ARG A 59 -1.22 -21.12 5.69
C ARG A 59 -2.59 -21.19 5.02
N PRO A 60 -2.66 -21.50 3.72
CA PRO A 60 -3.92 -21.79 3.06
C PRO A 60 -4.59 -23.06 3.63
N LEU A 61 -5.92 -23.10 3.44
CA LEU A 61 -6.84 -24.19 3.73
C LEU A 61 -7.88 -24.22 2.61
N GLU A 62 -7.76 -25.18 1.71
CA GLU A 62 -8.70 -25.42 0.61
C GLU A 62 -9.98 -26.08 1.14
N GLU A 63 -11.13 -25.53 0.77
CA GLU A 63 -12.48 -26.07 1.02
C GLU A 63 -13.25 -26.09 -0.32
N GLY A 64 -14.10 -27.12 -0.53
CA GLY A 64 -14.73 -27.40 -1.83
C GLY A 64 -13.89 -28.31 -2.72
N GLN A 65 -14.00 -28.17 -4.05
CA GLN A 65 -13.14 -28.83 -5.04
C GLN A 65 -12.62 -27.80 -6.06
N PRO A 66 -11.36 -27.86 -6.52
CA PRO A 66 -10.88 -26.97 -7.57
C PRO A 66 -11.79 -27.00 -8.81
N GLU A 67 -11.93 -25.85 -9.48
CA GLU A 67 -12.82 -25.65 -10.63
C GLU A 67 -14.33 -25.83 -10.32
N THR A 68 -14.77 -25.56 -9.09
CA THR A 68 -16.21 -25.43 -8.72
C THR A 68 -16.57 -24.07 -8.12
N LEU A 69 -17.86 -23.72 -8.11
CA LEU A 69 -18.36 -22.42 -7.60
C LEU A 69 -18.26 -22.28 -6.07
N ASP A 70 -18.23 -23.41 -5.36
CA ASP A 70 -18.07 -23.53 -3.91
C ASP A 70 -16.61 -23.62 -3.46
N TYR A 71 -15.64 -23.68 -4.39
CA TYR A 71 -14.22 -23.68 -4.06
C TYR A 71 -13.79 -22.40 -3.33
N ARG A 72 -13.08 -22.55 -2.21
CA ARG A 72 -12.52 -21.45 -1.41
C ARG A 72 -11.15 -21.83 -0.87
N VAL A 73 -10.21 -20.88 -0.91
CA VAL A 73 -8.95 -20.97 -0.16
C VAL A 73 -9.04 -20.01 1.03
N PHE A 74 -9.38 -20.57 2.19
CA PHE A 74 -9.29 -19.87 3.46
C PHE A 74 -7.85 -19.82 3.95
N PHE A 75 -7.58 -18.98 4.96
CA PHE A 75 -6.29 -18.92 5.62
C PHE A 75 -6.48 -19.27 7.10
N VAL A 76 -5.53 -20.00 7.68
CA VAL A 76 -5.51 -20.35 9.11
C VAL A 76 -4.16 -20.06 9.74
N ASP A 77 -4.19 -19.63 11.01
CA ASP A 77 -2.99 -19.40 11.82
C ASP A 77 -2.39 -20.70 12.40
N SER A 78 -1.31 -20.56 13.18
CA SER A 78 -0.61 -21.66 13.84
C SER A 78 -1.43 -22.39 14.91
N SER A 79 -2.59 -21.86 15.32
CA SER A 79 -3.58 -22.53 16.17
C SER A 79 -4.69 -23.24 15.38
N GLY A 80 -4.76 -23.03 14.06
CA GLY A 80 -5.82 -23.53 13.18
C GLY A 80 -7.06 -22.64 13.13
N LYS A 81 -7.02 -21.42 13.71
CA LYS A 81 -8.13 -20.46 13.65
C LYS A 81 -8.13 -19.77 12.29
N LYS A 82 -9.30 -19.62 11.66
CA LYS A 82 -9.44 -18.85 10.41
C LYS A 82 -9.08 -17.37 10.62
N VAL A 83 -8.41 -16.82 9.62
CA VAL A 83 -7.92 -15.43 9.56
C VAL A 83 -8.20 -14.87 8.16
N SER A 84 -8.45 -13.56 8.07
CA SER A 84 -8.64 -12.89 6.77
C SER A 84 -7.29 -12.61 6.11
N PRO A 85 -7.03 -13.05 4.86
CA PRO A 85 -5.83 -12.67 4.14
C PRO A 85 -5.77 -11.16 3.86
N TRP A 86 -6.92 -10.49 3.73
CA TRP A 86 -6.98 -9.04 3.53
C TRP A 86 -6.73 -8.27 4.84
N HIS A 87 -7.27 -8.72 5.98
CA HIS A 87 -7.28 -7.90 7.21
C HIS A 87 -6.28 -8.34 8.29
N ASP A 88 -6.05 -9.65 8.49
CA ASP A 88 -5.23 -10.18 9.59
C ASP A 88 -3.73 -10.29 9.22
N ILE A 89 -3.40 -10.44 7.92
CA ILE A 89 -2.02 -10.39 7.44
C ILE A 89 -1.55 -8.93 7.47
N PRO A 90 -0.46 -8.56 8.19
CA PRO A 90 0.02 -7.19 8.24
C PRO A 90 0.66 -6.77 6.92
N LEU A 91 0.37 -5.57 6.42
CA LEU A 91 0.99 -5.04 5.20
C LEU A 91 2.52 -4.99 5.28
N HIS A 92 3.05 -4.35 6.33
CA HIS A 92 4.48 -4.03 6.46
C HIS A 92 5.23 -5.05 7.33
N LEU A 93 6.40 -5.50 6.83
CA LEU A 93 7.37 -6.27 7.60
C LEU A 93 8.52 -5.42 8.16
N GLY A 94 8.76 -4.24 7.59
CA GLY A 94 9.88 -3.34 7.92
C GLY A 94 10.73 -3.01 6.69
N ASP A 95 11.59 -2.00 6.78
CA ASP A 95 12.64 -1.70 5.79
C ASP A 95 12.21 -1.63 4.29
N GLY A 96 10.95 -1.24 4.03
CA GLY A 96 10.39 -1.20 2.68
C GLY A 96 9.99 -2.57 2.10
N VAL A 97 9.85 -3.57 2.98
CA VAL A 97 9.40 -4.94 2.69
C VAL A 97 7.95 -5.13 3.15
N PHE A 98 7.19 -5.81 2.30
CA PHE A 98 5.75 -6.00 2.43
C PHE A 98 5.38 -7.48 2.35
N ASN A 99 4.25 -7.87 2.94
CA ASN A 99 3.60 -9.12 2.57
C ASN A 99 2.83 -8.93 1.26
N PHE A 100 2.83 -9.96 0.42
CA PHE A 100 2.01 -10.08 -0.80
C PHE A 100 1.31 -11.43 -0.75
N VAL A 101 0.01 -11.46 -1.03
CA VAL A 101 -0.80 -12.70 -1.05
C VAL A 101 -0.98 -13.11 -2.51
N VAL A 102 -0.42 -14.26 -2.89
CA VAL A 102 -0.62 -14.80 -4.25
C VAL A 102 -2.02 -15.35 -4.40
N GLU A 103 -2.75 -14.86 -5.40
CA GLU A 103 -4.08 -15.33 -5.77
C GLU A 103 -4.04 -16.14 -7.06
N ILE A 104 -3.36 -15.60 -8.09
CA ILE A 104 -3.25 -16.23 -9.41
C ILE A 104 -1.78 -16.62 -9.67
N PRO A 105 -1.47 -17.92 -9.76
CA PRO A 105 -0.16 -18.41 -10.16
C PRO A 105 0.27 -17.95 -11.55
N LYS A 106 1.55 -17.61 -11.69
CA LYS A 106 2.22 -17.40 -12.99
C LYS A 106 1.95 -18.53 -13.99
N GLU A 107 1.73 -18.17 -15.24
CA GLU A 107 1.29 -19.10 -16.31
C GLU A 107 -0.03 -19.83 -15.97
N SER A 108 -1.05 -19.09 -15.54
CA SER A 108 -2.42 -19.61 -15.42
C SER A 108 -3.47 -18.56 -15.77
N SER A 109 -4.72 -19.00 -15.96
CA SER A 109 -5.82 -18.16 -16.48
C SER A 109 -7.07 -18.12 -15.61
N ALA A 110 -7.19 -18.91 -14.55
CA ALA A 110 -8.31 -18.80 -13.61
C ALA A 110 -8.24 -17.45 -12.89
N LYS A 111 -9.28 -16.61 -12.99
CA LYS A 111 -9.33 -15.35 -12.22
C LYS A 111 -9.71 -15.68 -10.78
N MET A 112 -8.69 -15.99 -9.98
CA MET A 112 -8.79 -16.10 -8.53
C MET A 112 -8.67 -14.70 -7.92
N GLU A 113 -9.43 -14.44 -6.87
CA GLU A 113 -9.50 -13.14 -6.18
C GLU A 113 -9.95 -13.35 -4.73
N VAL A 114 -9.58 -12.42 -3.84
CA VAL A 114 -10.14 -12.33 -2.50
C VAL A 114 -11.64 -12.03 -2.56
N ALA A 115 -12.43 -12.80 -1.81
CA ALA A 115 -13.83 -12.54 -1.60
C ALA A 115 -14.02 -11.39 -0.59
N THR A 116 -13.93 -10.15 -1.05
CA THR A 116 -14.07 -8.95 -0.20
C THR A 116 -15.46 -8.84 0.48
N ASP A 117 -16.45 -9.56 -0.04
CA ASP A 117 -17.83 -9.74 0.45
C ASP A 117 -18.04 -10.91 1.43
N GLU A 118 -17.08 -11.83 1.59
CA GLU A 118 -17.25 -13.06 2.39
C GLU A 118 -16.47 -13.04 3.72
N ILE A 119 -16.99 -13.76 4.73
CA ILE A 119 -16.39 -13.83 6.07
C ILE A 119 -15.07 -14.62 6.03
N TYR A 120 -14.03 -14.07 6.67
CA TYR A 120 -12.61 -14.45 6.54
C TYR A 120 -12.01 -14.23 5.15
N THR A 121 -12.72 -13.48 4.29
CA THR A 121 -12.32 -13.06 2.94
C THR A 121 -11.47 -14.12 2.18
N PRO A 122 -11.98 -15.36 2.00
CA PRO A 122 -11.24 -16.41 1.31
C PRO A 122 -10.95 -16.05 -0.14
N ILE A 123 -9.91 -16.63 -0.75
CA ILE A 123 -9.74 -16.53 -2.20
C ILE A 123 -10.78 -17.44 -2.87
N LYS A 124 -11.54 -16.90 -3.81
CA LYS A 124 -12.51 -17.60 -4.68
C LYS A 124 -12.15 -17.40 -6.15
N GLN A 125 -12.85 -18.08 -7.06
CA GLN A 125 -12.77 -17.76 -8.49
C GLN A 125 -13.93 -16.84 -8.88
N ASP A 126 -13.62 -15.74 -9.58
CA ASP A 126 -14.59 -14.81 -10.16
C ASP A 126 -15.63 -15.56 -11.00
N THR A 127 -16.88 -15.09 -11.00
CA THR A 127 -17.96 -15.68 -11.81
C THR A 127 -18.59 -14.70 -12.78
N LYS A 128 -18.56 -15.06 -14.07
CA LYS A 128 -19.17 -14.28 -15.14
C LYS A 128 -20.40 -14.98 -15.68
N LYS A 129 -21.58 -14.39 -15.46
CA LYS A 129 -22.89 -14.95 -15.84
C LYS A 129 -23.15 -16.37 -15.26
N GLY A 130 -22.81 -16.57 -13.99
CA GLY A 130 -23.00 -17.84 -13.28
C GLY A 130 -22.05 -18.97 -13.69
N LYS A 131 -20.91 -18.63 -14.30
CA LYS A 131 -19.83 -19.55 -14.67
C LYS A 131 -18.50 -19.02 -14.17
N LEU A 132 -17.61 -19.92 -13.78
CA LEU A 132 -16.22 -19.61 -13.42
C LEU A 132 -15.53 -18.80 -14.53
N ARG A 133 -14.89 -17.70 -14.16
CA ARG A 133 -14.21 -16.79 -15.08
C ARG A 133 -12.75 -17.20 -15.26
N TYR A 134 -12.35 -17.25 -16.52
CA TYR A 134 -10.97 -17.38 -16.94
C TYR A 134 -10.60 -16.16 -17.78
N TYR A 135 -9.37 -15.67 -17.62
CA TYR A 135 -8.78 -14.73 -18.57
C TYR A 135 -8.63 -15.41 -19.95
N PRO A 136 -8.78 -14.66 -21.06
CA PRO A 136 -8.61 -15.22 -22.41
C PRO A 136 -7.14 -15.56 -22.75
N TYR A 137 -6.20 -15.13 -21.90
CA TYR A 137 -4.78 -15.41 -21.95
C TYR A 137 -4.30 -15.78 -20.53
N ASN A 138 -3.21 -16.53 -20.39
CA ASN A 138 -2.56 -16.68 -19.08
C ASN A 138 -2.05 -15.32 -18.57
N ILE A 139 -1.99 -15.13 -17.26
CA ILE A 139 -1.15 -14.09 -16.65
C ILE A 139 0.29 -14.62 -16.50
N ASN A 140 1.26 -13.83 -16.97
CA ASN A 140 2.66 -14.28 -17.13
C ASN A 140 3.52 -14.02 -15.87
N TRP A 141 2.86 -13.71 -14.75
CA TRP A 141 3.45 -13.27 -13.47
C TRP A 141 2.65 -13.84 -12.31
N ASN A 142 3.23 -13.92 -11.11
CA ASN A 142 2.40 -14.24 -9.93
C ASN A 142 1.62 -12.97 -9.57
N TYR A 143 0.33 -13.11 -9.28
CA TYR A 143 -0.59 -11.99 -9.13
C TYR A 143 -1.49 -12.16 -7.90
N GLY A 144 -2.00 -11.05 -7.38
CA GLY A 144 -2.83 -10.97 -6.18
C GLY A 144 -2.56 -9.67 -5.42
N LEU A 145 -2.86 -9.62 -4.12
CA LEU A 145 -2.99 -8.36 -3.39
C LEU A 145 -1.88 -8.00 -2.39
N LEU A 146 -1.82 -6.71 -2.05
CA LEU A 146 -1.23 -6.22 -0.81
C LEU A 146 -2.29 -6.22 0.32
N PRO A 147 -2.09 -6.99 1.40
CA PRO A 147 -3.04 -7.06 2.50
C PRO A 147 -3.07 -5.74 3.27
N GLN A 148 -4.19 -5.42 3.90
CA GLN A 148 -4.44 -4.15 4.60
C GLN A 148 -4.31 -2.90 3.71
N THR A 149 -4.61 -3.01 2.42
CA THR A 149 -4.80 -1.87 1.51
C THR A 149 -6.24 -1.84 0.98
N TRP A 150 -6.71 -0.67 0.54
CA TRP A 150 -8.05 -0.52 -0.05
C TRP A 150 -8.14 0.70 -0.97
N GLU A 151 -8.64 0.50 -2.18
CA GLU A 151 -8.89 1.47 -3.25
C GLU A 151 -10.21 2.23 -2.99
N ASP A 152 -10.23 3.15 -2.03
CA ASP A 152 -11.46 3.85 -1.57
C ASP A 152 -12.25 4.53 -2.72
N PRO A 153 -13.45 4.04 -3.08
CA PRO A 153 -14.25 4.57 -4.19
C PRO A 153 -14.91 5.92 -3.86
N SER A 154 -14.74 6.43 -2.62
CA SER A 154 -15.37 7.68 -2.18
C SER A 154 -14.68 8.94 -2.72
N PHE A 155 -13.45 8.84 -3.23
CA PHE A 155 -12.62 9.99 -3.59
C PHE A 155 -11.95 9.83 -4.95
N ALA A 156 -12.12 10.84 -5.82
CA ALA A 156 -11.45 10.91 -7.12
C ALA A 156 -9.95 11.23 -6.97
N ASN A 157 -9.09 10.49 -7.66
CA ASN A 157 -7.65 10.71 -7.67
C ASN A 157 -7.27 11.91 -8.58
N PRO A 158 -6.69 13.00 -8.02
CA PRO A 158 -6.41 14.22 -8.79
C PRO A 158 -5.20 14.09 -9.73
N GLU A 159 -4.36 13.06 -9.58
CA GLU A 159 -3.19 12.81 -10.43
C GLU A 159 -3.50 11.82 -11.56
N VAL A 160 -4.67 11.18 -11.53
CA VAL A 160 -5.08 10.12 -12.48
C VAL A 160 -6.49 10.37 -13.01
N ASP A 161 -6.62 11.37 -13.89
CA ASP A 161 -7.83 11.74 -14.64
C ASP A 161 -9.14 11.97 -13.82
N GLY A 162 -9.07 12.01 -12.49
CA GLY A 162 -10.23 12.08 -11.61
C GLY A 162 -10.95 10.73 -11.41
N ALA A 163 -10.30 9.60 -11.70
CA ALA A 163 -10.85 8.28 -11.46
C ALA A 163 -10.95 7.94 -9.96
N PHE A 164 -11.98 7.18 -9.58
CA PHE A 164 -12.22 6.70 -8.22
C PHE A 164 -11.67 5.28 -8.07
N GLY A 165 -11.22 4.87 -6.88
CA GLY A 165 -10.73 3.50 -6.66
C GLY A 165 -11.76 2.42 -6.97
N ASP A 166 -11.30 1.24 -7.36
CA ASP A 166 -12.11 0.07 -7.73
C ASP A 166 -12.80 -0.66 -6.56
N ASN A 167 -12.63 -0.16 -5.33
CA ASN A 167 -13.16 -0.69 -4.06
C ASN A 167 -12.51 -2.02 -3.57
N ASP A 168 -11.49 -2.54 -4.24
CA ASP A 168 -10.77 -3.75 -3.84
C ASP A 168 -9.40 -3.42 -3.18
N PRO A 169 -8.58 -4.43 -2.80
CA PRO A 169 -7.24 -4.22 -2.26
C PRO A 169 -6.21 -4.04 -3.38
N VAL A 170 -5.15 -3.24 -3.14
CA VAL A 170 -4.15 -2.90 -4.18
C VAL A 170 -3.46 -4.14 -4.73
N ASP A 171 -3.50 -4.23 -6.05
CA ASP A 171 -2.98 -5.35 -6.83
C ASP A 171 -1.46 -5.33 -7.01
N VAL A 172 -0.90 -6.53 -7.16
CA VAL A 172 0.54 -6.79 -7.29
C VAL A 172 0.82 -7.68 -8.49
N VAL A 173 1.83 -7.28 -9.27
CA VAL A 173 2.43 -8.09 -10.33
C VAL A 173 3.86 -8.44 -9.89
N GLU A 174 4.05 -9.68 -9.43
CA GLU A 174 5.33 -10.16 -8.91
C GLU A 174 6.18 -10.77 -10.04
N ILE A 175 7.31 -10.14 -10.34
CA ILE A 175 8.08 -10.37 -11.58
C ILE A 175 9.15 -11.47 -11.49
N GLY A 176 9.27 -12.14 -10.34
CA GLY A 176 10.26 -13.19 -10.10
C GLY A 176 10.16 -14.38 -11.05
N GLU A 177 11.22 -15.19 -11.12
CA GLU A 177 11.30 -16.33 -12.04
C GLU A 177 10.31 -17.44 -11.66
N LYS A 178 10.20 -17.74 -10.36
CA LYS A 178 9.48 -18.88 -9.78
C LYS A 178 7.95 -18.72 -9.85
N ARG A 179 7.25 -19.75 -10.33
CA ARG A 179 5.79 -19.91 -10.18
C ARG A 179 5.42 -20.22 -8.73
N ARG A 180 4.38 -19.55 -8.23
CA ARG A 180 3.87 -19.63 -6.85
C ARG A 180 2.54 -20.38 -6.77
N ASN A 181 2.08 -20.65 -5.56
CA ASN A 181 0.80 -21.31 -5.29
C ASN A 181 -0.27 -20.32 -4.81
N ILE A 182 -1.55 -20.67 -4.99
CA ILE A 182 -2.67 -19.89 -4.45
C ILE A 182 -2.54 -19.85 -2.91
N GLY A 183 -2.62 -18.66 -2.33
CA GLY A 183 -2.43 -18.43 -0.90
C GLY A 183 -0.98 -18.52 -0.40
N GLU A 184 0.02 -18.54 -1.27
CA GLU A 184 1.43 -18.39 -0.86
C GLU A 184 1.67 -16.92 -0.44
N ILE A 185 2.10 -16.69 0.81
CA ILE A 185 2.38 -15.35 1.35
C ILE A 185 3.87 -15.05 1.17
N LEU A 186 4.19 -14.02 0.39
CA LEU A 186 5.55 -13.66 0.02
C LEU A 186 6.03 -12.38 0.69
N LYS A 187 7.34 -12.31 0.91
CA LYS A 187 8.05 -11.11 1.36
C LYS A 187 8.54 -10.40 0.10
N VAL A 188 7.90 -9.31 -0.32
CA VAL A 188 8.21 -8.59 -1.55
C VAL A 188 8.74 -7.18 -1.27
N LYS A 189 9.40 -6.59 -2.27
CA LYS A 189 9.61 -5.13 -2.33
C LYS A 189 8.97 -4.54 -3.60
N PRO A 190 8.22 -3.42 -3.48
CA PRO A 190 7.76 -2.63 -4.63
C PRO A 190 8.93 -2.04 -5.41
N LEU A 191 8.74 -1.90 -6.72
CA LEU A 191 9.70 -1.41 -7.70
C LEU A 191 9.12 -0.32 -8.61
N ALA A 192 7.83 -0.41 -8.93
CA ALA A 192 7.12 0.56 -9.77
C ALA A 192 5.60 0.46 -9.54
N ALA A 193 4.82 1.38 -10.11
CA ALA A 193 3.35 1.32 -10.12
C ALA A 193 2.77 1.71 -11.49
N LEU A 194 1.74 0.99 -11.95
CA LEU A 194 0.94 1.35 -13.12
C LEU A 194 -0.46 1.78 -12.66
N ALA A 195 -0.88 2.99 -13.05
CA ALA A 195 -2.25 3.46 -12.90
C ALA A 195 -3.11 2.91 -14.05
N MET A 196 -3.77 1.75 -13.89
CA MET A 196 -4.78 1.32 -14.87
C MET A 196 -6.08 2.09 -14.61
N ILE A 197 -6.79 2.43 -15.69
CA ILE A 197 -8.20 2.78 -15.64
C ILE A 197 -8.98 1.63 -16.27
N ASP A 198 -9.64 0.82 -15.43
CA ASP A 198 -10.46 -0.31 -15.86
C ASP A 198 -11.94 0.09 -15.86
N GLU A 199 -12.56 0.15 -17.04
CA GLU A 199 -13.95 0.58 -17.31
C GLU A 199 -14.41 1.96 -16.76
N GLY A 200 -13.59 2.65 -15.97
CA GLY A 200 -13.84 3.96 -15.36
C GLY A 200 -13.24 4.11 -13.96
N GLU A 201 -12.96 2.98 -13.30
CA GLU A 201 -12.34 2.89 -11.98
C GLU A 201 -10.82 2.90 -12.09
N LEU A 202 -10.16 3.39 -11.03
CA LEU A 202 -8.71 3.39 -10.84
C LEU A 202 -8.32 2.08 -10.15
N ASP A 203 -7.36 1.42 -10.77
CA ASP A 203 -6.83 0.12 -10.40
C ASP A 203 -5.29 0.23 -10.41
N TRP A 204 -4.64 0.16 -9.24
CA TRP A 204 -3.17 0.22 -9.15
C TRP A 204 -2.52 -1.16 -9.24
N LYS A 205 -1.82 -1.40 -10.36
CA LYS A 205 -0.91 -2.56 -10.48
C LYS A 205 0.48 -2.20 -9.95
N ILE A 206 0.77 -2.59 -8.71
CA ILE A 206 2.12 -2.47 -8.11
C ILE A 206 3.04 -3.53 -8.70
N ILE A 207 4.18 -3.10 -9.26
CA ILE A 207 5.20 -4.01 -9.76
C ILE A 207 6.16 -4.31 -8.62
N ALA A 208 6.33 -5.59 -8.28
CA ALA A 208 7.14 -6.02 -7.14
C ALA A 208 8.02 -7.24 -7.47
N ILE A 209 8.99 -7.53 -6.61
CA ILE A 209 9.78 -8.76 -6.68
C ILE A 209 9.88 -9.42 -5.30
N SER A 210 9.76 -10.74 -5.26
CA SER A 210 9.93 -11.54 -4.05
C SER A 210 11.40 -11.57 -3.61
N LEU A 211 11.66 -11.44 -2.30
CA LEU A 211 13.03 -11.32 -1.76
C LEU A 211 13.85 -12.61 -1.80
N ASP A 212 13.22 -13.75 -2.09
CA ASP A 212 13.87 -15.04 -2.37
C ASP A 212 14.21 -15.25 -3.86
N ASP A 213 13.89 -14.30 -4.75
CA ASP A 213 14.31 -14.34 -6.15
C ASP A 213 15.81 -14.02 -6.31
N PRO A 214 16.59 -14.76 -7.12
CA PRO A 214 18.02 -14.52 -7.31
C PRO A 214 18.38 -13.09 -7.77
N LYS A 215 17.50 -12.43 -8.53
CA LYS A 215 17.67 -11.05 -9.02
C LYS A 215 17.17 -9.99 -8.04
N ALA A 216 16.51 -10.34 -6.94
CA ALA A 216 15.93 -9.37 -6.01
C ALA A 216 16.97 -8.34 -5.50
N SER A 217 18.21 -8.74 -5.27
CA SER A 217 19.30 -7.83 -4.88
C SER A 217 19.69 -6.81 -5.97
N LEU A 218 19.47 -7.13 -7.24
CA LEU A 218 19.91 -6.37 -8.41
C LEU A 218 18.91 -5.30 -8.86
N VAL A 219 17.68 -5.32 -8.34
CA VAL A 219 16.56 -4.50 -8.81
C VAL A 219 15.94 -3.71 -7.68
N ASN A 220 16.03 -2.38 -7.73
CA ASN A 220 15.63 -1.50 -6.61
C ASN A 220 14.74 -0.32 -7.01
N ASP A 221 14.62 0.01 -8.29
CA ASP A 221 13.67 0.99 -8.83
C ASP A 221 13.29 0.61 -10.28
N VAL A 222 12.40 1.36 -10.91
CA VAL A 222 11.80 1.11 -12.23
C VAL A 222 12.84 0.97 -13.35
N GLU A 223 13.94 1.71 -13.31
CA GLU A 223 15.04 1.59 -14.29
C GLU A 223 15.79 0.25 -14.19
N ASP A 224 15.91 -0.32 -12.98
CA ASP A 224 16.53 -1.64 -12.82
C ASP A 224 15.65 -2.76 -13.39
N VAL A 225 14.32 -2.58 -13.42
CA VAL A 225 13.39 -3.56 -13.99
C VAL A 225 13.69 -3.74 -15.47
N GLU A 226 13.70 -2.67 -16.26
CA GLU A 226 14.00 -2.76 -17.70
C GLU A 226 15.47 -3.16 -17.98
N LYS A 227 16.38 -2.97 -17.02
CA LYS A 227 17.79 -3.40 -17.11
C LYS A 227 18.00 -4.89 -16.84
N HIS A 228 17.20 -5.52 -15.98
CA HIS A 228 17.36 -6.94 -15.57
C HIS A 228 16.21 -7.86 -16.00
N PHE A 229 15.10 -7.28 -16.43
CA PHE A 229 13.88 -7.90 -16.95
C PHE A 229 13.37 -7.09 -18.18
N PRO A 230 14.17 -6.92 -19.24
CA PRO A 230 13.88 -6.01 -20.35
C PRO A 230 12.54 -6.31 -21.05
N GLY A 231 11.76 -5.26 -21.29
CA GLY A 231 10.42 -5.29 -21.87
C GLY A 231 9.30 -5.61 -20.90
N THR A 232 9.59 -5.95 -19.64
CA THR A 232 8.59 -6.48 -18.69
C THR A 232 7.52 -5.45 -18.32
N LEU A 233 7.87 -4.18 -18.08
CA LEU A 233 6.87 -3.16 -17.76
C LEU A 233 5.94 -2.89 -18.95
N THR A 234 6.48 -2.99 -20.17
CA THR A 234 5.70 -2.91 -21.40
C THR A 234 4.77 -4.11 -21.55
N ALA A 235 5.26 -5.33 -21.31
CA ALA A 235 4.46 -6.55 -21.39
C ALA A 235 3.32 -6.57 -20.35
N ILE A 236 3.58 -6.14 -19.11
CA ILE A 236 2.55 -6.04 -18.05
C ILE A 236 1.47 -5.04 -18.46
N ARG A 237 1.86 -3.81 -18.82
CA ARG A 237 0.91 -2.77 -19.27
C ARG A 237 0.09 -3.25 -20.46
N ASP A 238 0.71 -3.86 -21.46
CA ASP A 238 0.03 -4.30 -22.69
C ASP A 238 -0.91 -5.49 -22.44
N TRP A 239 -0.58 -6.39 -21.51
CA TRP A 239 -1.50 -7.43 -21.04
C TRP A 239 -2.75 -6.80 -20.40
N PHE A 240 -2.55 -5.90 -19.42
CA PHE A 240 -3.64 -5.23 -18.71
C PHE A 240 -4.45 -4.25 -19.59
N ARG A 241 -3.84 -3.71 -20.65
CA ARG A 241 -4.53 -2.96 -21.71
C ARG A 241 -5.52 -3.84 -22.48
N ASP A 242 -5.09 -5.04 -22.88
CA ASP A 242 -5.77 -5.82 -23.92
C ASP A 242 -6.62 -6.99 -23.38
N TYR A 243 -6.48 -7.39 -22.10
CA TYR A 243 -7.09 -8.62 -21.57
C TYR A 243 -8.62 -8.70 -21.68
N LYS A 244 -9.34 -7.56 -21.69
CA LYS A 244 -10.79 -7.51 -21.87
C LYS A 244 -11.25 -7.44 -23.35
N ILE A 245 -10.35 -7.26 -24.32
CA ILE A 245 -10.70 -7.13 -25.75
C ILE A 245 -11.39 -8.40 -26.31
N PRO A 246 -10.94 -9.64 -26.02
CA PRO A 246 -11.63 -10.86 -26.45
C PRO A 246 -13.04 -11.01 -25.86
N ASP A 247 -13.30 -10.32 -24.75
CA ASP A 247 -14.58 -10.24 -24.06
C ASP A 247 -15.54 -9.19 -24.68
N GLY A 248 -15.12 -8.52 -25.76
CA GLY A 248 -15.89 -7.49 -26.47
C GLY A 248 -15.85 -6.09 -25.84
N LYS A 249 -14.94 -5.86 -24.89
CA LYS A 249 -14.71 -4.56 -24.24
C LYS A 249 -13.69 -3.73 -25.02
N PRO A 250 -13.64 -2.39 -24.83
CA PRO A 250 -12.50 -1.59 -25.30
C PRO A 250 -11.20 -2.01 -24.60
N ALA A 251 -10.08 -1.53 -25.15
CA ALA A 251 -8.80 -1.54 -24.46
C ALA A 251 -8.85 -0.64 -23.21
N ASN A 252 -8.26 -1.09 -22.10
CA ASN A 252 -8.11 -0.28 -20.89
C ASN A 252 -7.09 0.84 -21.09
N LYS A 253 -7.19 1.90 -20.28
CA LYS A 253 -6.29 3.05 -20.36
C LYS A 253 -5.28 3.02 -19.22
N PHE A 254 -4.22 3.81 -19.35
CA PHE A 254 -3.29 4.06 -18.25
C PHE A 254 -3.10 5.56 -18.01
N GLY A 255 -3.14 5.95 -16.74
CA GLY A 255 -2.77 7.29 -16.30
C GLY A 255 -1.25 7.53 -16.36
N LEU A 256 -0.81 8.62 -15.72
CA LEU A 256 0.61 8.98 -15.56
C LEU A 256 1.43 8.94 -16.88
N GLY A 257 0.77 9.20 -18.02
CA GLY A 257 1.38 9.17 -19.34
C GLY A 257 1.58 7.77 -19.96
N ASN A 258 0.82 6.76 -19.53
CA ASN A 258 0.90 5.36 -19.98
C ASN A 258 2.26 4.68 -19.69
N LYS A 259 2.86 5.05 -18.54
CA LYS A 259 4.15 4.56 -18.05
C LYS A 259 4.03 4.07 -16.61
N ALA A 260 4.95 3.19 -16.22
CA ALA A 260 5.14 2.86 -14.82
C ALA A 260 5.79 4.06 -14.09
N ALA A 261 5.22 4.45 -12.96
CA ALA A 261 5.83 5.38 -12.02
C ALA A 261 6.86 4.65 -11.15
N ASN A 262 7.82 5.39 -10.60
CA ASN A 262 8.95 4.83 -9.86
C ASN A 262 8.55 4.24 -8.50
N ARG A 263 9.51 3.60 -7.82
CA ARG A 263 9.31 2.97 -6.51
C ARG A 263 8.77 3.91 -5.45
N ASP A 264 9.22 5.16 -5.41
CA ASP A 264 8.74 6.12 -4.39
C ASP A 264 7.26 6.48 -4.62
N TYR A 265 6.82 6.57 -5.89
CA TYR A 265 5.39 6.70 -6.21
C TYR A 265 4.61 5.43 -5.83
N ALA A 266 5.17 4.24 -6.06
CA ALA A 266 4.54 2.99 -5.62
C ALA A 266 4.37 2.96 -4.08
N LEU A 267 5.37 3.40 -3.32
CA LEU A 267 5.30 3.51 -1.86
C LEU A 267 4.26 4.54 -1.39
N LYS A 268 4.08 5.66 -2.12
CA LYS A 268 3.00 6.62 -1.88
C LYS A 268 1.64 5.93 -1.99
N VAL A 269 1.35 5.29 -3.14
CA VAL A 269 0.08 4.57 -3.39
C VAL A 269 -0.23 3.58 -2.27
N ILE A 270 0.72 2.72 -1.93
CA ILE A 270 0.57 1.69 -0.90
C ILE A 270 0.31 2.30 0.48
N THR A 271 0.86 3.48 0.76
CA THR A 271 0.61 4.21 2.02
C THR A 271 -0.80 4.82 2.03
N GLU A 272 -1.21 5.45 0.93
CA GLU A 272 -2.53 6.09 0.80
C GLU A 272 -3.67 5.07 0.89
N THR A 273 -3.53 3.90 0.26
CA THR A 273 -4.53 2.83 0.33
C THR A 273 -4.47 2.05 1.65
N ASN A 274 -3.33 1.97 2.32
CA ASN A 274 -3.25 1.49 3.72
C ASN A 274 -3.96 2.45 4.69
N GLU A 275 -3.81 3.76 4.51
CA GLU A 275 -4.57 4.74 5.29
C GLU A 275 -6.07 4.62 5.04
N SER A 276 -6.50 4.38 3.80
CA SER A 276 -7.90 4.14 3.46
C SER A 276 -8.47 2.86 4.06
N TRP A 277 -7.78 1.72 3.93
CA TRP A 277 -8.13 0.49 4.66
C TRP A 277 -8.19 0.74 6.18
N ALA A 278 -7.25 1.51 6.71
CA ALA A 278 -7.22 1.85 8.13
C ALA A 278 -8.34 2.81 8.56
N LYS A 279 -9.06 3.48 7.65
CA LYS A 279 -10.34 4.17 7.92
C LYS A 279 -11.51 3.19 7.87
N LEU A 280 -11.50 2.29 6.89
CA LEU A 280 -12.51 1.24 6.66
C LEU A 280 -12.65 0.30 7.87
N VAL A 281 -11.59 -0.37 8.31
CA VAL A 281 -11.67 -1.31 9.45
C VAL A 281 -11.94 -0.61 10.80
N LYS A 282 -11.60 0.68 10.92
CA LYS A 282 -11.99 1.53 12.06
C LYS A 282 -13.44 2.03 11.97
N ARG A 283 -14.18 1.69 10.91
CA ARG A 283 -15.56 2.13 10.62
C ARG A 283 -15.71 3.66 10.63
N SER A 284 -14.65 4.35 10.19
CA SER A 284 -14.63 5.80 10.00
C SER A 284 -15.22 6.22 8.64
N VAL A 285 -15.34 5.25 7.72
CA VAL A 285 -16.14 5.29 6.49
C VAL A 285 -17.13 4.12 6.51
N ALA A 286 -18.13 4.13 5.63
CA ALA A 286 -19.06 3.01 5.48
C ALA A 286 -18.41 1.87 4.71
N ALA A 287 -18.64 0.62 5.13
CA ALA A 287 -18.08 -0.58 4.49
C ALA A 287 -18.91 -1.08 3.28
N GLY A 288 -20.12 -0.57 3.06
CA GLY A 288 -21.02 -1.08 2.03
C GLY A 288 -21.33 -2.56 2.26
N GLU A 289 -20.94 -3.39 1.29
CA GLU A 289 -21.11 -4.85 1.29
C GLU A 289 -19.84 -5.61 1.73
N LEU A 290 -18.74 -4.90 2.00
CA LEU A 290 -17.44 -5.47 2.37
C LEU A 290 -17.48 -6.16 3.74
N SER A 291 -16.94 -7.39 3.82
CA SER A 291 -16.62 -8.01 5.10
C SER A 291 -15.44 -7.31 5.76
N LEU A 292 -15.54 -7.09 7.07
CA LEU A 292 -14.45 -6.56 7.92
C LEU A 292 -13.95 -7.61 8.92
N VAL A 293 -14.17 -8.90 8.60
CA VAL A 293 -13.87 -10.10 9.41
C VAL A 293 -13.53 -11.25 8.47
#